data_AF-A0A2N9L8I1-F1
#
_entry.id   AF-A0A2N9L8I1-F1
#
_cell.length_a   1.000
_cell.length_b   1.000
_cell.length_c   1.000
_cell.angle_alpha   90.00
_cell.angle_beta   90.00
_cell.angle_gamma   90.00
#
_symmetry.space_group_name_H-M   'P 1'
#
loop_
_entity.id
_entity.type
_entity.pdbx_description
1 polymer ?
#
loop_
_entity_poly.entity_id
_entity_poly.type
_entity_poly.pdbx_seq_one_letter_code
_entity_poly.pdbx_strand_id
1 'polypeptide(L)'
;MYSRADKSVAVGLLVSACAVLGVARWLTPAARGYGTHTELGLPPCNFLRLTHLPCPSCGLTTCFTWAAHFHFWQAFLVNPFGVLAFFVTVSAIPTAIFLLWRRISFRRITESAGFTKAIYAGTALYFISWFFKLATFHYAGY
;
A
#
# COMPACT_ATOMS: atom_id res chain seq x y z
N MET A 1 -2.35 -13.49 27.47
CA MET A 1 -3.24 -14.57 27.01
C MET A 1 -3.50 -14.39 25.52
N TYR A 2 -3.23 -15.40 24.70
CA TYR A 2 -3.57 -15.39 23.28
C TYR A 2 -5.08 -15.58 23.14
N SER A 3 -5.80 -14.50 22.86
CA SER A 3 -7.26 -14.49 22.82
C SER A 3 -7.77 -14.95 21.45
N ARG A 4 -9.06 -15.34 21.37
CA ARG A 4 -9.72 -15.60 20.07
C ARG A 4 -9.63 -14.38 19.14
N ALA A 5 -9.62 -13.17 19.70
CA ALA A 5 -9.46 -11.93 18.95
C ALA A 5 -8.06 -11.82 18.32
N ASP A 6 -6.98 -12.15 19.04
CA ASP A 6 -5.61 -12.13 18.48
C ASP A 6 -5.47 -13.07 17.29
N LYS A 7 -6.12 -14.25 17.35
CA LYS A 7 -6.15 -15.21 16.24
C LYS A 7 -6.92 -14.65 15.05
N SER A 8 -8.11 -14.10 15.26
CA SER A 8 -8.91 -13.50 14.19
C SER A 8 -8.20 -12.33 13.52
N VAL A 9 -7.48 -11.50 14.28
CA VAL A 9 -6.67 -10.39 13.73
C VAL A 9 -5.54 -10.91 12.87
N ALA A 10 -4.76 -11.89 13.34
CA ALA A 10 -3.65 -12.44 12.55
C ALA A 10 -4.12 -13.16 11.28
N VAL A 11 -5.23 -13.91 11.34
CA VAL A 11 -5.85 -14.52 10.16
C VAL A 11 -6.37 -13.44 9.21
N GLY A 12 -7.07 -12.42 9.71
CA GLY A 12 -7.56 -11.30 8.90
C GLY A 12 -6.43 -10.55 8.19
N LEU A 13 -5.32 -10.29 8.89
CA LEU A 13 -4.12 -9.67 8.32
C LEU A 13 -3.50 -10.53 7.22
N LEU A 14 -3.38 -11.84 7.44
CA LEU A 14 -2.86 -12.78 6.45
C LEU A 14 -3.75 -12.83 5.19
N VAL A 15 -5.05 -13.01 5.37
CA VAL A 15 -6.01 -13.12 4.26
C VAL A 15 -6.06 -11.82 3.45
N SER A 16 -6.12 -10.66 4.13
CA SER A 16 -6.14 -9.36 3.46
C SER A 16 -4.84 -9.08 2.69
N ALA A 17 -3.67 -9.33 3.28
CA ALA A 17 -2.39 -9.14 2.59
C ALA A 17 -2.27 -10.05 1.36
N CYS A 18 -2.61 -11.34 1.50
CA CYS A 18 -2.61 -12.27 0.37
C CYS A 18 -3.61 -11.86 -0.72
N ALA A 19 -4.81 -11.42 -0.35
CA ALA A 19 -5.81 -10.96 -1.31
C ALA A 19 -5.34 -9.72 -2.07
N VAL A 20 -4.79 -8.71 -1.37
CA VAL A 20 -4.28 -7.49 -2.00
C VAL A 20 -3.14 -7.80 -2.97
N LEU A 21 -2.16 -8.63 -2.57
CA LEU A 21 -1.05 -9.01 -3.45
C LEU A 21 -1.50 -9.89 -4.62
N GLY A 22 -2.45 -10.79 -4.40
CA GLY A 22 -3.03 -11.63 -5.45
C GLY A 22 -3.78 -10.80 -6.49
N VAL A 23 -4.62 -9.86 -6.03
CA VAL A 23 -5.31 -8.90 -6.91
C VAL A 23 -4.30 -8.04 -7.65
N ALA A 24 -3.29 -7.50 -6.95
CA ALA A 24 -2.24 -6.69 -7.58
C ALA A 24 -1.49 -7.47 -8.67
N ARG A 25 -1.24 -8.76 -8.47
CA ARG A 25 -0.57 -9.62 -9.47
C ARG A 25 -1.46 -9.96 -10.66
N TRP A 26 -2.78 -10.03 -10.45
CA TRP A 26 -3.77 -10.32 -11.48
C TRP A 26 -4.07 -9.13 -12.38
N LEU A 27 -4.04 -7.91 -11.82
CA LEU A 27 -4.25 -6.67 -12.56
C LEU A 27 -3.12 -6.38 -13.56
N THR A 28 -3.44 -5.59 -14.59
CA THR A 28 -2.46 -5.10 -15.56
C THR A 28 -2.02 -3.68 -15.16
N PRO A 29 -0.72 -3.39 -15.08
CA PRO A 29 -0.28 -2.07 -14.67
C PRO A 29 -0.59 -1.04 -15.77
N ALA A 30 -1.24 0.05 -15.41
CA ALA A 30 -1.54 1.12 -16.35
C ALA A 30 -0.24 1.89 -16.71
N ALA A 31 0.07 1.99 -18.01
CA ALA A 31 1.25 2.71 -18.51
C ALA A 31 1.27 4.19 -18.12
N ARG A 32 0.08 4.80 -17.93
CA ARG A 32 -0.10 6.18 -17.46
C ARG A 32 0.31 6.40 -16.00
N GLY A 33 0.59 5.34 -15.24
CA GLY A 33 0.98 5.43 -13.83
C GLY A 33 -0.18 5.67 -12.85
N TYR A 34 -1.42 5.68 -13.33
CA TYR A 34 -2.62 5.73 -12.50
C TYR A 34 -3.81 5.11 -13.24
N GLY A 35 -4.88 4.80 -12.51
CA GLY A 35 -6.12 4.30 -13.09
C GLY A 35 -6.27 2.78 -13.07
N THR A 36 -5.28 1.98 -12.64
CA THR A 36 -5.44 0.51 -12.53
C THR A 36 -6.59 0.10 -11.60
N HIS A 37 -7.05 0.98 -10.69
CA HIS A 37 -8.25 0.72 -9.89
C HIS A 37 -9.54 0.63 -10.73
N THR A 38 -9.60 1.22 -11.93
CA THR A 38 -10.79 1.14 -12.78
C THR A 38 -11.00 -0.25 -13.36
N GLU A 39 -9.95 -1.07 -13.45
CA GLU A 39 -10.07 -2.51 -13.80
C GLU A 39 -10.84 -3.30 -12.73
N LEU A 40 -10.88 -2.80 -11.49
CA LEU A 40 -11.68 -3.36 -10.41
C LEU A 40 -13.15 -2.88 -10.44
N GLY A 41 -13.55 -2.13 -11.47
CA GLY A 41 -14.88 -1.51 -11.55
C GLY A 41 -15.03 -0.27 -10.65
N LEU A 42 -13.94 0.25 -10.08
CA LEU A 42 -13.96 1.46 -9.27
C LEU A 42 -14.06 2.71 -10.16
N PRO A 43 -14.75 3.77 -9.71
CA PRO A 43 -14.84 5.00 -10.47
C PRO A 43 -13.46 5.65 -10.63
N PRO A 44 -13.24 6.41 -11.71
CA PRO A 44 -12.00 7.17 -11.89
C PRO A 44 -11.84 8.20 -10.77
N CYS A 45 -10.58 8.60 -10.52
CA CYS A 45 -10.27 9.58 -9.49
C CYS A 45 -10.94 10.94 -9.77
N ASN A 46 -12.02 11.24 -9.06
CA ASN A 46 -12.73 12.53 -9.19
C ASN A 46 -11.84 13.72 -8.83
N PHE A 47 -10.93 13.57 -7.87
CA PHE A 47 -9.99 14.63 -7.51
C PHE A 47 -9.12 15.01 -8.72
N LEU A 48 -8.50 14.02 -9.37
CA LEU A 48 -7.73 14.25 -10.58
C LEU A 48 -8.58 14.85 -11.72
N ARG A 49 -9.83 14.41 -11.86
CA ARG A 49 -10.74 14.92 -12.89
C ARG A 49 -11.15 16.38 -12.66
N LEU A 50 -11.27 16.80 -11.41
CA LEU A 50 -11.76 18.14 -11.05
C LEU A 50 -10.64 19.15 -10.87
N THR A 51 -9.53 18.76 -10.25
CA THR A 51 -8.42 19.66 -9.91
C THR A 51 -7.25 19.57 -10.89
N HIS A 52 -7.27 18.59 -11.80
CA HIS A 52 -6.15 18.23 -12.67
C HIS A 52 -4.87 17.85 -11.90
N LEU A 53 -4.95 17.69 -10.58
CA LEU A 53 -3.83 17.32 -9.72
C LEU A 53 -4.01 15.89 -9.19
N PRO A 54 -2.93 15.10 -9.09
CA PRO A 54 -3.00 13.77 -8.51
C PRO A 54 -3.29 13.89 -7.00
N CYS A 55 -4.27 13.14 -6.51
CA CYS A 55 -4.45 12.97 -5.06
C CYS A 55 -3.30 12.13 -4.47
N PRO A 56 -3.05 12.17 -3.16
CA PRO A 56 -1.92 11.48 -2.56
C PRO A 56 -1.98 9.95 -2.67
N SER A 57 -3.17 9.38 -2.87
CA SER A 57 -3.38 7.95 -3.16
C SER A 57 -3.41 7.63 -4.66
N CYS A 58 -3.32 8.62 -5.55
CA CYS A 58 -3.41 8.39 -6.99
C CYS A 58 -2.25 7.51 -7.45
N GLY A 59 -2.54 6.46 -8.22
CA GLY A 59 -1.54 5.49 -8.69
C GLY A 59 -1.06 4.48 -7.66
N LEU A 60 -1.64 4.43 -6.45
CA LEU A 60 -1.26 3.43 -5.43
C LEU A 60 -1.49 1.99 -5.92
N THR A 61 -2.67 1.70 -6.49
CA THR A 61 -2.96 0.38 -7.09
C THR A 61 -2.04 0.06 -8.25
N THR A 62 -1.77 1.04 -9.12
CA THR A 62 -0.83 0.88 -10.24
C THR A 62 0.60 0.59 -9.75
N CYS A 63 1.05 1.23 -8.68
CA CYS A 63 2.33 0.95 -8.02
C CYS A 63 2.36 -0.48 -7.47
N PHE A 64 1.30 -0.92 -6.78
CA PHE A 64 1.20 -2.29 -6.26
C PHE A 64 1.24 -3.32 -7.38
N THR A 65 0.55 -3.06 -8.49
CA THR A 65 0.60 -3.92 -9.67
C THR A 65 1.99 -3.96 -10.28
N TRP A 66 2.66 -2.83 -10.52
CA TRP A 66 4.05 -2.83 -11.01
C TRP A 66 4.99 -3.59 -10.07
N ALA A 67 4.87 -3.38 -8.75
CA ALA A 67 5.68 -4.09 -7.75
C ALA A 67 5.38 -5.59 -7.72
N ALA A 68 4.12 -6.00 -7.87
CA ALA A 68 3.72 -7.41 -7.94
C ALA A 68 4.23 -8.12 -9.21
N HIS A 69 4.48 -7.36 -10.29
CA HIS A 69 5.13 -7.83 -11.51
C HIS A 69 6.66 -7.66 -11.48
N PHE A 70 7.26 -7.39 -10.31
CA PHE A 70 8.71 -7.24 -10.08
C PHE A 70 9.35 -6.03 -10.79
N HIS A 71 8.55 -5.05 -11.19
CA HIS A 71 8.98 -3.81 -11.82
C HIS A 71 9.04 -2.67 -10.81
N PHE A 72 9.99 -2.77 -9.87
CA PHE A 72 10.11 -1.85 -8.74
C PHE A 72 10.48 -0.42 -9.15
N TRP A 73 11.23 -0.25 -10.23
CA TRP A 73 11.59 1.08 -10.73
C TRP A 73 10.37 1.84 -11.23
N GLN A 74 9.53 1.19 -12.04
CA GLN A 74 8.25 1.76 -12.49
C GLN A 74 7.33 2.02 -11.29
N ALA A 75 7.27 1.11 -10.32
CA ALA A 75 6.49 1.30 -9.10
C ALA A 75 6.93 2.55 -8.32
N PHE A 76 8.24 2.77 -8.19
CA PHE A 76 8.80 3.94 -7.50
C PHE A 76 8.47 5.25 -8.22
N LEU A 77 8.60 5.28 -9.55
CA LEU A 77 8.23 6.46 -10.35
C LEU A 77 6.73 6.79 -10.23
N VAL A 78 5.89 5.78 -10.11
CA VAL A 78 4.44 5.95 -9.96
C VAL A 78 4.06 6.46 -8.57
N ASN A 79 4.55 5.81 -7.52
CA ASN A 79 4.28 6.21 -6.14
C ASN A 79 5.38 5.67 -5.19
N PRO A 80 6.36 6.52 -4.80
CA PRO A 80 7.43 6.12 -3.88
C PRO A 80 6.92 5.53 -2.56
N PHE A 81 5.90 6.15 -1.97
CA PHE A 81 5.25 5.62 -0.76
C PHE A 81 4.56 4.27 -1.00
N GLY A 82 3.99 4.08 -2.20
CA GLY A 82 3.37 2.81 -2.58
C GLY A 82 4.34 1.63 -2.54
N VAL A 83 5.61 1.84 -2.88
CA VAL A 83 6.66 0.80 -2.80
C VAL A 83 6.92 0.41 -1.34
N LEU A 84 7.01 1.40 -0.44
CA LEU A 84 7.15 1.13 1.00
C LEU A 84 5.94 0.36 1.53
N ALA A 85 4.73 0.81 1.19
CA ALA A 85 3.49 0.14 1.57
C ALA A 85 3.40 -1.30 1.03
N PHE A 86 3.91 -1.55 -0.17
CA PHE A 86 4.00 -2.90 -0.75
C PHE A 86 4.89 -3.81 0.10
N PHE A 87 6.11 -3.38 0.45
CA PHE A 87 7.00 -4.18 1.32
C PHE A 87 6.44 -4.39 2.73
N VAL A 88 5.74 -3.40 3.29
CA VAL A 88 5.01 -3.57 4.55
C VAL A 88 3.92 -4.64 4.41
N THR A 89 3.19 -4.65 3.29
CA THR A 89 2.16 -5.67 3.02
C THR A 89 2.77 -7.06 2.85
N VAL A 90 3.89 -7.17 2.13
CA VAL A 90 4.62 -8.44 1.95
C VAL A 90 5.14 -8.96 3.30
N SER A 91 5.73 -8.09 4.12
CA SER A 91 6.24 -8.47 5.46
C SER A 91 5.14 -8.76 6.48
N ALA A 92 3.90 -8.30 6.25
CA ALA A 92 2.75 -8.65 7.08
C ALA A 92 2.41 -10.16 7.01
N ILE A 93 2.68 -10.83 5.89
CA ILE A 93 2.45 -12.28 5.72
C ILE A 93 3.31 -13.13 6.67
N PRO A 94 4.66 -13.07 6.64
CA PRO A 94 5.49 -13.83 7.55
C PRO A 94 5.27 -13.40 9.01
N THR A 95 4.98 -12.12 9.26
CA THR A 95 4.62 -11.65 10.60
C THR A 95 3.34 -12.30 11.11
N ALA A 96 2.29 -12.35 10.30
CA ALA A 96 1.03 -13.01 10.66
C ALA A 96 1.23 -14.52 10.92
N ILE A 97 1.98 -15.20 10.06
CA ILE A 97 2.32 -16.62 10.24
C ILE A 97 3.11 -16.84 11.53
N PHE A 98 4.12 -16.00 11.79
CA PHE A 98 4.93 -16.08 13.01
C PHE A 98 4.08 -15.86 14.27
N LEU A 99 3.16 -14.89 14.26
CA LEU A 99 2.26 -14.63 15.37
C LEU A 99 1.27 -15.77 15.63
N LEU A 100 0.75 -16.39 14.56
CA LEU A 100 -0.09 -17.58 14.66
C LEU A 100 0.70 -18.77 15.23
N TRP A 101 1.95 -18.97 14.79
CA TRP A 101 2.79 -20.08 15.22
C TRP A 101 3.26 -19.96 16.68
N ARG A 102 3.77 -18.78 17.07
CA ARG A 102 4.24 -18.50 18.44
C ARG A 102 3.11 -18.16 19.43
N ARG A 103 1.87 -17.99 18.96
CA ARG A 103 0.70 -17.57 19.77
C ARG A 103 0.97 -16.29 20.59
N ILE A 104 1.62 -15.31 19.96
CA ILE A 104 1.92 -14.01 20.58
C ILE A 104 0.73 -13.07 20.36
N SER A 105 0.37 -12.28 21.38
CA SER A 105 -0.69 -11.28 21.27
C SER A 105 -0.26 -10.13 20.36
N PHE A 106 -1.10 -9.79 19.38
CA PHE A 106 -0.90 -8.68 18.45
C PHE A 106 -0.84 -7.33 19.18
N ARG A 107 -1.52 -7.27 20.34
CA ARG A 107 -1.64 -6.09 21.18
C ARG A 107 -0.29 -5.51 21.62
N ARG A 108 0.72 -6.36 21.82
CA ARG A 108 2.09 -5.94 22.19
C ARG A 108 2.80 -5.19 21.05
N ILE A 109 2.48 -5.48 19.79
CA ILE A 109 3.05 -4.79 18.63
C ILE A 109 2.39 -3.41 18.49
N THR A 110 1.06 -3.35 18.55
CA THR A 110 0.29 -2.10 18.40
C THR A 110 0.47 -1.12 19.55
N GLU A 111 0.69 -1.61 20.78
CA GLU A 111 0.96 -0.76 21.95
C GLU A 111 2.43 -0.34 22.07
N SER A 112 3.31 -0.80 21.17
CA SER A 112 4.71 -0.40 21.19
C SER A 112 4.89 1.04 20.72
N ALA A 113 5.74 1.81 21.40
CA ALA A 113 6.12 3.15 20.97
C ALA A 113 6.75 3.16 19.56
N GLY A 114 7.34 2.05 19.13
CA GLY A 114 7.86 1.85 17.78
C GLY A 114 6.76 1.85 16.72
N PHE A 115 5.60 1.24 16.98
CA PHE A 115 4.46 1.23 16.06
C PHE A 115 3.88 2.62 15.88
N THR A 116 3.69 3.36 16.97
CA THR A 116 3.24 4.76 16.91
C THR A 116 4.21 5.64 16.11
N LYS A 117 5.52 5.51 16.35
CA LYS A 117 6.55 6.21 15.56
C LYS A 117 6.52 5.82 14.08
N ALA A 118 6.31 4.54 13.77
CA ALA A 118 6.21 4.05 12.41
C ALA A 118 4.97 4.61 11.68
N ILE A 119 3.83 4.76 12.37
CA ILE A 119 2.64 5.42 11.82
C ILE A 119 2.91 6.89 11.52
N TYR A 120 3.53 7.62 12.43
CA TYR A 120 3.87 9.03 12.20
C TYR A 120 4.88 9.19 11.06
N ALA A 121 5.91 8.35 11.01
CA ALA A 121 6.88 8.33 9.92
C ALA A 121 6.22 7.96 8.59
N GLY A 122 5.34 6.95 8.57
CA GLY A 122 4.58 6.55 7.39
C GLY A 122 3.68 7.66 6.88
N THR A 123 2.98 8.36 7.77
CA THR A 123 2.15 9.52 7.42
C THR A 123 2.99 10.65 6.86
N ALA A 124 4.13 10.97 7.46
CA ALA A 124 5.04 11.98 6.93
C ALA A 124 5.56 11.60 5.54
N LEU A 125 6.01 10.35 5.35
CA LEU A 125 6.47 9.83 4.06
C LEU A 125 5.36 9.83 3.00
N TYR A 126 4.11 9.58 3.38
CA TYR A 126 2.96 9.66 2.49
C TYR A 126 2.79 11.07 1.92
N PHE A 127 2.84 12.09 2.78
CA PHE A 127 2.75 13.49 2.34
C PHE A 127 3.99 13.94 1.57
N ILE A 128 5.20 13.55 1.99
CA ILE A 128 6.45 13.86 1.27
C ILE A 128 6.43 13.24 -0.13
N SER A 129 6.01 11.96 -0.25
CA SER A 129 5.85 11.28 -1.53
C SER A 129 4.81 11.96 -2.41
N TRP A 130 3.77 12.54 -1.83
CA TRP A 130 2.79 13.33 -2.57
C TRP A 130 3.37 14.64 -3.09
N PHE A 131 4.14 15.37 -2.28
CA PHE A 131 4.85 16.57 -2.74
C PHE A 131 5.82 16.26 -3.88
N PHE A 132 6.59 15.17 -3.78
CA PHE A 132 7.45 14.70 -4.87
C PHE A 132 6.65 14.41 -6.15
N LYS A 133 5.48 13.79 -5.99
CA LYS A 133 4.57 13.50 -7.11
C LYS A 133 3.97 14.76 -7.72
N LEU A 134 3.56 15.74 -6.91
CA LEU A 134 3.08 17.03 -7.41
C LEU A 134 4.16 17.74 -8.24
N ALA A 135 5.39 17.72 -7.76
CA ALA A 135 6.52 18.31 -8.47
C ALA A 135 6.78 17.60 -9.82
N THR A 136 6.78 16.26 -9.86
CA THR A 136 7.04 15.51 -11.10
C THR A 136 5.85 15.48 -12.05
N PHE A 137 4.62 15.53 -11.55
CA PHE A 137 3.40 15.58 -12.37
C PHE A 137 3.32 16.87 -13.18
N HIS A 138 3.81 17.99 -12.64
CA HIS A 138 3.87 19.28 -13.33
C HIS A 138 4.85 19.30 -14.53
N TYR A 139 5.85 18.41 -14.53
CA TYR A 139 6.81 18.25 -15.64
C TYR A 139 6.32 17.29 -16.75
N ALA A 140 5.27 16.50 -16.49
CA ALA A 140 4.79 15.48 -17.42
C ALA A 140 3.78 16.01 -18.47
N GLY A 141 3.49 17.31 -18.49
CA GLY A 141 2.76 17.96 -19.60
C GLY A 141 1.34 17.42 -19.83
N TYR A 142 0.50 17.40 -18.78
CA TYR A 142 -0.95 17.23 -18.91
C TYR A 142 -1.66 18.56 -18.67
#